data_AF-A0A9E5QPC7-F1
#
_entry.id   AF-A0A9E5QPC7-F1
#
_cell.length_a   1.000
_cell.length_b   1.000
_cell.length_c   1.000
_cell.angle_alpha   90.00
_cell.angle_beta   90.00
_cell.angle_gamma   90.00
#
_symmetry.space_group_name_H-M   'P 1'
#
loop_
_entity.id
_entity.type
_entity.pdbx_description
1 polymer ?
#
loop_
_entity_poly.entity_id
_entity_poly.type
_entity_poly.pdbx_seq_one_letter_code
_entity_poly.pdbx_strand_id
1 'polypeptide(L)'
;MWLITVYVSPLTPVFRLFFALPIALAVMRWQWRTGVMTAIVASLLLTILVGPTRSVVYLMPYGVLGLQQGRAWCENRSWYRSVFSGTAICTGGLIFQLLLSSVLLGENLWAYLTIQLTSFVNTILDIALSPLGTFMSAPLWLIQTTLVGVILLNSLVYTFTVHLVASLLVNRFGCALPEPPTWVRKLLL
;
A
#
# COMPACT_ATOMS: atom_id res chain seq x y z
N MET A 1 -0.04 -26.21 1.04
CA MET A 1 -0.54 -24.83 0.74
C MET A 1 -0.32 -23.82 1.88
N TRP A 2 -0.17 -24.23 3.15
CA TRP A 2 0.09 -23.30 4.27
C TRP A 2 1.55 -22.81 4.36
N LEU A 3 2.53 -23.65 4.00
CA LEU A 3 3.96 -23.30 4.06
C LEU A 3 4.36 -22.22 3.04
N ILE A 4 3.77 -22.19 1.84
CA ILE A 4 4.08 -21.17 0.84
C ILE A 4 3.57 -19.81 1.31
N THR A 5 2.40 -19.74 1.95
CA THR A 5 1.89 -18.51 2.55
C THR A 5 2.70 -18.07 3.76
N VAL A 6 3.18 -18.97 4.62
CA VAL A 6 3.99 -18.61 5.80
C VAL A 6 5.41 -18.15 5.43
N TYR A 7 6.06 -18.77 4.43
CA TYR A 7 7.41 -18.38 4.01
C TYR A 7 7.44 -17.15 3.08
N VAL A 8 6.40 -16.95 2.25
CA VAL A 8 6.31 -15.78 1.35
C VAL A 8 5.68 -14.58 2.05
N SER A 9 4.80 -14.76 3.05
CA SER A 9 4.14 -13.66 3.79
C SER A 9 5.07 -12.56 4.32
N PRO A 10 6.17 -12.86 5.03
CA PRO A 10 7.03 -11.80 5.57
C PRO A 10 7.80 -11.05 4.46
N LEU A 11 8.07 -11.69 3.33
CA LEU A 11 8.72 -11.07 2.17
C LEU A 11 7.73 -10.36 1.23
N THR A 12 6.44 -10.65 1.33
CA THR A 12 5.40 -10.08 0.45
C THR A 12 5.38 -8.54 0.49
N PRO A 13 5.47 -7.86 1.65
CA PRO A 13 5.60 -6.41 1.69
C PRO A 13 6.88 -5.93 0.99
N VAL A 14 7.99 -6.63 1.16
CA VAL A 14 9.29 -6.27 0.57
C VAL A 14 9.23 -6.37 -0.95
N PHE A 15 8.70 -7.47 -1.49
CA PHE A 15 8.51 -7.62 -2.94
C PHE A 15 7.58 -6.56 -3.52
N ARG A 16 6.53 -6.14 -2.79
CA ARG A 16 5.63 -5.05 -3.21
C ARG A 16 6.35 -3.71 -3.32
N LEU A 17 7.37 -3.43 -2.50
CA LEU A 17 8.19 -2.23 -2.62
C LEU A 17 9.00 -2.25 -3.91
N PHE A 18 9.56 -3.41 -4.26
CA PHE A 18 10.35 -3.60 -5.48
C PHE A 18 9.54 -3.50 -6.78
N PHE A 19 8.20 -3.55 -6.75
CA PHE A 19 7.40 -3.33 -7.97
C PHE A 19 7.18 -1.84 -8.26
N ALA A 20 6.95 -1.02 -7.23
CA ALA A 20 6.73 0.42 -7.43
C ALA A 20 8.02 1.18 -7.76
N LEU A 21 9.15 0.76 -7.17
CA LEU A 21 10.46 1.41 -7.32
C LEU A 21 11.01 1.46 -8.76
N PRO A 22 11.11 0.36 -9.53
CA PRO A 22 11.66 0.38 -10.88
C PRO A 22 10.79 1.18 -11.84
N ILE A 23 9.46 1.17 -11.63
CA ILE A 23 8.52 1.99 -12.39
C ILE A 23 8.79 3.47 -12.11
N ALA A 24 8.93 3.85 -10.84
CA ALA A 24 9.21 5.22 -10.45
C ALA A 24 10.58 5.71 -10.95
N LEU A 25 11.63 4.88 -10.84
CA LEU A 25 12.96 5.18 -11.38
C LEU A 25 12.96 5.33 -12.90
N ALA A 26 12.19 4.51 -13.61
CA ALA A 26 12.04 4.62 -15.07
C ALA A 26 11.39 5.96 -15.48
N VAL A 27 10.38 6.42 -14.73
CA VAL A 27 9.78 7.76 -14.93
C VAL A 27 10.81 8.86 -14.71
N MET A 28 11.59 8.77 -13.63
CA MET A 28 12.59 9.79 -13.28
C MET A 28 13.71 9.92 -14.32
N ARG A 29 14.18 8.79 -14.87
CA ARG A 29 15.30 8.81 -15.83
C ARG A 29 14.89 9.12 -17.28
N TRP A 30 13.76 8.59 -17.73
CA TRP A 30 13.40 8.56 -19.16
C TRP A 30 11.96 9.00 -19.43
N GLN A 31 11.37 9.83 -18.56
CA GLN A 31 10.04 10.46 -18.69
C GLN A 31 8.85 9.51 -18.45
N TRP A 32 7.65 10.10 -18.39
CA TRP A 32 6.37 9.44 -18.12
C TRP A 32 6.11 8.22 -19.03
N ARG A 33 6.40 8.32 -20.33
CA ARG A 33 6.12 7.25 -21.29
C ARG A 33 6.88 5.97 -20.96
N THR A 34 8.14 6.10 -20.54
CA THR A 34 8.98 4.96 -20.18
C THR A 34 8.46 4.28 -18.91
N GLY A 35 7.98 5.05 -17.94
CA GLY A 35 7.32 4.50 -16.76
C GLY A 35 6.06 3.70 -17.08
N VAL A 36 5.24 4.18 -18.03
CA VAL A 36 4.03 3.44 -18.44
C VAL A 36 4.42 2.14 -19.14
N MET A 37 5.43 2.17 -20.02
CA MET A 37 5.92 0.96 -20.66
C MET A 37 6.47 -0.05 -19.65
N THR A 38 7.22 0.38 -18.64
CA THR A 38 7.71 -0.53 -17.58
C THR A 38 6.58 -1.10 -16.74
N ALA A 39 5.54 -0.31 -16.44
CA ALA A 39 4.35 -0.81 -15.75
C ALA A 39 3.61 -1.88 -16.58
N ILE A 40 3.45 -1.67 -17.89
CA ILE A 40 2.82 -2.65 -18.80
C ILE A 40 3.65 -3.94 -18.89
N VAL A 41 4.96 -3.81 -19.10
CA VAL A 41 5.87 -4.97 -19.20
C VAL A 41 5.88 -5.76 -17.88
N ALA A 42 5.95 -5.07 -16.74
CA ALA A 42 5.88 -5.72 -15.43
C ALA A 42 4.54 -6.43 -15.23
N SER A 43 3.43 -5.83 -15.67
CA SER A 43 2.10 -6.46 -15.64
C SER A 43 2.03 -7.72 -16.50
N LEU A 44 2.60 -7.68 -17.70
CA LEU A 44 2.63 -8.83 -18.60
C LEU A 44 3.46 -9.97 -18.01
N LEU A 45 4.64 -9.64 -17.46
CA LEU A 45 5.50 -10.60 -16.78
C LEU A 45 4.80 -11.25 -15.58
N LEU A 46 4.12 -10.44 -14.76
CA LEU A 46 3.32 -10.92 -13.62
C LEU A 46 2.13 -11.77 -14.06
N THR A 47 1.51 -11.44 -15.20
CA THR A 47 0.41 -12.23 -15.77
C THR A 47 0.87 -13.62 -16.13
N ILE A 48 2.04 -13.73 -16.77
CA ILE A 48 2.63 -15.01 -17.15
C ILE A 48 3.04 -15.81 -15.90
N LEU A 49 3.60 -15.15 -14.89
CA LEU A 49 4.16 -15.83 -13.72
C LEU A 49 3.10 -16.24 -12.67
N VAL A 50 2.11 -15.39 -12.41
CA VAL A 50 1.17 -15.52 -11.28
C VAL A 50 -0.28 -15.71 -11.74
N GLY A 51 -0.58 -15.39 -12.99
CA GLY A 51 -1.91 -15.45 -13.58
C GLY A 51 -2.57 -14.07 -13.75
N PRO A 52 -3.51 -13.95 -14.72
CA PRO A 52 -4.08 -12.67 -15.16
C PRO A 52 -4.94 -11.98 -14.10
N THR A 53 -5.63 -12.75 -13.26
CA THR A 53 -6.48 -12.19 -12.20
C THR A 53 -5.65 -11.53 -11.11
N ARG A 54 -4.55 -12.17 -10.71
CA ARG A 54 -3.65 -11.66 -9.66
C ARG A 54 -2.80 -10.50 -10.17
N SER A 55 -2.37 -10.51 -11.44
CA SER A 55 -1.54 -9.44 -11.98
C SER A 55 -2.26 -8.07 -12.01
N VAL A 56 -3.54 -8.02 -12.39
CA VAL A 56 -4.34 -6.78 -12.39
C VAL A 56 -4.51 -6.24 -10.97
N VAL A 57 -4.77 -7.15 -10.03
CA VAL A 57 -4.91 -6.84 -8.61
C VAL A 57 -3.62 -6.23 -8.02
N TYR A 58 -2.45 -6.65 -8.49
CA TYR A 58 -1.17 -6.04 -8.09
C TYR A 58 -0.84 -4.76 -8.85
N LEU A 59 -1.19 -4.66 -10.14
CA LEU A 59 -0.85 -3.51 -10.97
C LEU A 59 -1.56 -2.23 -10.52
N MET A 60 -2.84 -2.32 -10.20
CA MET A 60 -3.66 -1.14 -9.86
C MET A 60 -3.12 -0.36 -8.65
N PRO A 61 -2.92 -0.97 -7.46
CA PRO A 61 -2.41 -0.24 -6.30
C PRO A 61 -0.94 0.16 -6.45
N TYR A 62 -0.09 -0.70 -7.00
CA TYR A 62 1.37 -0.49 -6.95
C TYR A 62 1.95 0.15 -8.21
N GLY A 63 1.43 -0.19 -9.39
CA GLY A 63 1.86 0.40 -10.66
C GLY A 63 1.42 1.85 -10.80
N VAL A 64 0.16 2.15 -10.48
CA VAL A 64 -0.36 3.54 -10.51
C VAL A 64 0.36 4.41 -9.47
N LEU A 65 0.64 3.84 -8.28
CA LEU A 65 1.39 4.52 -7.25
C LEU A 65 2.83 4.82 -7.69
N GLY A 66 3.53 3.86 -8.30
CA GLY A 66 4.88 4.05 -8.83
C GLY A 66 4.96 5.13 -9.92
N LEU A 67 3.97 5.17 -10.82
CA LEU A 67 3.84 6.22 -11.83
C LEU A 67 3.63 7.60 -11.19
N GLN A 68 2.66 7.70 -10.28
CA GLN A 68 2.32 8.98 -9.64
C GLN A 68 3.47 9.51 -8.77
N GLN A 69 4.14 8.65 -8.02
CA GLN A 69 5.31 9.03 -7.23
C GLN A 69 6.49 9.41 -8.11
N GLY A 70 6.79 8.64 -9.16
CA GLY A 70 7.84 9.00 -10.12
C GLY A 70 7.64 10.39 -10.70
N ARG A 71 6.39 10.75 -11.04
CA ARG A 71 6.04 12.09 -11.51
C ARG A 71 6.13 13.15 -10.41
N ALA A 72 5.61 12.86 -9.21
CA ALA A 72 5.67 13.79 -8.08
C ALA A 72 7.12 14.12 -7.67
N TRP A 73 8.03 13.15 -7.81
CA TRP A 73 9.46 13.33 -7.57
C TRP A 73 10.12 14.16 -8.67
N CYS A 74 9.80 13.95 -9.95
CA CYS A 74 10.26 14.85 -11.04
C CYS A 74 9.81 16.30 -10.85
N GLU A 75 8.61 16.52 -10.29
CA GLU A 75 8.03 17.85 -10.07
C GLU A 75 8.49 18.50 -8.75
N ASN A 76 9.42 17.90 -7.98
CA ASN A 76 9.89 18.41 -6.67
C ASN A 76 8.75 18.81 -5.71
N ARG A 77 7.63 18.08 -5.72
CA ARG A 77 6.50 18.39 -4.84
C ARG A 77 6.85 18.13 -3.38
N SER A 78 6.29 18.92 -2.46
CA SER A 78 6.56 18.77 -1.03
C SER A 78 6.28 17.33 -0.56
N TRP A 79 7.19 16.80 0.25
CA TRP A 79 7.19 15.41 0.71
C TRP A 79 5.83 14.97 1.28
N TYR A 80 5.22 15.81 2.14
CA TYR A 80 3.91 15.54 2.72
C TYR A 80 2.79 15.42 1.68
N ARG A 81 2.78 16.26 0.64
CA ARG A 81 1.76 16.20 -0.43
C ARG A 81 1.94 14.96 -1.29
N SER A 82 3.18 14.54 -1.55
CA SER A 82 3.49 13.29 -2.26
C SER A 82 3.02 12.06 -1.47
N VAL A 83 3.29 12.01 -0.17
CA VAL A 83 2.83 10.92 0.72
C VAL A 83 1.31 10.90 0.82
N PHE A 84 0.65 12.04 0.99
CA PHE A 84 -0.81 12.11 1.10
C PHE A 84 -1.51 11.66 -0.18
N SER A 85 -1.07 12.16 -1.33
CA SER A 85 -1.62 11.76 -2.63
C SER A 85 -1.34 10.29 -2.97
N GLY A 86 -0.14 9.79 -2.65
CA GLY A 86 0.21 8.38 -2.79
C GLY A 86 -0.65 7.48 -1.89
N THR A 87 -0.93 7.91 -0.66
CA THR A 87 -1.81 7.20 0.28
C THR A 87 -3.22 7.09 -0.27
N ALA A 88 -3.79 8.19 -0.78
CA ALA A 88 -5.13 8.18 -1.38
C ALA A 88 -5.24 7.21 -2.57
N ILE A 89 -4.24 7.20 -3.45
CA ILE A 89 -4.16 6.27 -4.59
C ILE A 89 -4.02 4.83 -4.09
N CYS A 90 -3.15 4.58 -3.12
CA CYS A 90 -2.93 3.24 -2.55
C CYS A 90 -4.21 2.72 -1.89
N THR A 91 -4.91 3.55 -1.13
CA THR A 91 -6.19 3.19 -0.50
C THR A 91 -7.25 2.87 -1.54
N GLY A 92 -7.40 3.70 -2.58
CA GLY A 92 -8.31 3.41 -3.69
C GLY A 92 -7.97 2.10 -4.41
N GLY A 93 -6.68 1.87 -4.65
CA GLY A 93 -6.17 0.63 -5.25
C GLY A 93 -6.42 -0.61 -4.39
N LEU A 94 -6.27 -0.52 -3.07
CA LEU A 94 -6.57 -1.61 -2.14
C LEU A 94 -8.06 -1.91 -2.08
N ILE A 95 -8.92 -0.89 -2.06
CA ILE A 95 -10.38 -1.08 -2.12
C ILE A 95 -10.78 -1.73 -3.45
N PHE A 96 -10.22 -1.27 -4.58
CA PHE A 96 -10.43 -1.90 -5.87
C PHE A 96 -9.99 -3.37 -5.88
N GLN A 97 -8.80 -3.65 -5.32
CA GLN A 97 -8.30 -5.02 -5.15
C GLN A 97 -9.26 -5.88 -4.31
N LEU A 98 -9.80 -5.34 -3.21
CA LEU A 98 -10.76 -6.04 -2.36
C LEU A 98 -12.05 -6.34 -3.10
N LEU A 99 -12.61 -5.36 -3.83
CA LEU A 99 -13.84 -5.53 -4.60
C LEU A 99 -13.66 -6.53 -5.75
N LEU A 100 -12.57 -6.41 -6.52
CA LEU A 100 -12.28 -7.32 -7.61
C LEU A 100 -12.06 -8.74 -7.09
N SER A 101 -11.34 -8.90 -5.97
CA SER A 101 -11.14 -10.20 -5.33
C SER A 101 -12.43 -10.79 -4.78
N SER A 102 -13.34 -9.95 -4.27
CA SER A 102 -14.68 -10.35 -3.83
C SER A 102 -15.51 -10.91 -4.98
N VAL A 103 -15.51 -10.23 -6.14
CA VAL A 103 -16.19 -10.72 -7.35
C VAL A 103 -15.58 -12.02 -7.87
N LEU A 104 -14.24 -12.13 -7.89
CA LEU A 104 -13.54 -13.32 -8.40
C LEU A 104 -13.75 -14.56 -7.52
N LEU A 105 -13.88 -14.38 -6.20
CA LEU A 105 -14.12 -15.46 -5.25
C LEU A 105 -15.61 -15.80 -5.10
N GLY A 106 -16.51 -14.93 -5.56
CA GLY A 106 -17.95 -15.03 -5.31
C GLY A 106 -18.34 -14.79 -3.84
N GLU A 107 -17.41 -14.27 -3.04
CA GLU A 107 -17.57 -14.05 -1.60
C GLU A 107 -17.50 -12.57 -1.26
N ASN A 108 -18.32 -12.11 -0.31
CA ASN A 108 -18.29 -10.72 0.15
C ASN A 108 -17.15 -10.50 1.15
N LEU A 109 -15.93 -10.29 0.63
CA LEU A 109 -14.74 -10.03 1.44
C LEU A 109 -14.87 -8.83 2.37
N TRP A 110 -15.64 -7.81 1.96
CA TRP A 110 -15.90 -6.64 2.81
C TRP A 110 -16.69 -7.02 4.07
N ALA A 111 -17.73 -7.85 3.90
CA ALA A 111 -18.49 -8.39 5.03
C ALA A 111 -17.63 -9.28 5.93
N TYR A 112 -16.79 -10.15 5.35
CA TYR A 112 -15.85 -10.97 6.13
C TYR A 112 -14.87 -10.12 6.96
N LEU A 113 -14.28 -9.09 6.35
CA LEU A 113 -13.39 -8.16 7.07
C LEU A 113 -14.13 -7.41 8.17
N THR A 114 -15.38 -7.01 7.92
CA THR A 114 -16.23 -6.36 8.92
C THR A 114 -16.44 -7.28 10.12
N ILE A 115 -16.78 -8.56 9.91
CA ILE A 115 -16.99 -9.53 10.99
C ILE A 115 -15.69 -9.76 11.79
N GLN A 116 -14.56 -9.94 11.12
CA GLN A 116 -13.27 -10.12 11.78
C GLN A 116 -12.88 -8.89 12.62
N LEU A 117 -13.08 -7.68 12.08
CA LEU A 117 -12.82 -6.44 12.82
C LEU A 117 -13.80 -6.23 13.95
N THR A 118 -15.08 -6.60 13.83
CA THR A 118 -16.02 -6.56 14.94
C THR A 118 -15.50 -7.36 16.12
N SER A 119 -15.03 -8.59 15.87
CA SER A 119 -14.44 -9.42 16.92
C SER A 119 -13.22 -8.74 17.55
N PHE A 120 -12.31 -8.20 16.73
CA PHE A 120 -11.09 -7.55 17.21
C PHE A 120 -11.36 -6.27 18.01
N VAL A 121 -12.27 -5.41 17.52
CA VAL A 121 -12.66 -4.17 18.19
C VAL A 121 -13.35 -4.47 19.51
N ASN A 122 -14.26 -5.45 19.55
CA ASN A 122 -14.89 -5.87 20.81
C ASN A 122 -13.84 -6.40 21.80
N THR A 123 -12.87 -7.21 21.37
CA THR A 123 -11.77 -7.66 22.26
C THR A 123 -10.97 -6.49 22.83
N ILE A 124 -10.62 -5.50 22.01
CA ILE A 124 -9.90 -4.30 22.49
C ILE A 124 -10.76 -3.52 23.49
N LEU A 125 -12.04 -3.37 23.20
CA LEU A 125 -12.99 -2.64 24.03
C LEU A 125 -13.20 -3.36 25.37
N ASP A 126 -13.33 -4.68 25.36
CA ASP A 126 -13.41 -5.50 26.57
C ASP A 126 -12.14 -5.37 27.42
N ILE A 127 -10.94 -5.40 26.82
CA ILE A 127 -9.69 -5.18 27.55
C ILE A 127 -9.67 -3.77 28.17
N ALA A 128 -10.01 -2.74 27.38
CA ALA A 128 -9.95 -1.35 27.81
C ALA A 128 -11.00 -0.98 28.88
N LEU A 129 -12.20 -1.59 28.82
CA LEU A 129 -13.32 -1.30 29.72
C LEU A 129 -13.48 -2.35 30.83
N SER A 130 -12.74 -3.47 30.79
CA SER A 130 -12.67 -4.43 31.91
C SER A 130 -12.36 -3.79 33.27
N PRO A 131 -11.53 -2.73 33.40
CA PRO A 131 -11.29 -2.06 34.67
C PRO A 131 -12.50 -1.21 35.12
N LEU A 132 -13.40 -0.84 34.20
CA LEU A 132 -14.59 -0.04 34.43
C LEU A 132 -15.87 -0.88 34.59
N GLY A 133 -15.78 -2.21 34.47
CA GLY A 133 -16.92 -3.14 34.66
C GLY A 133 -18.04 -3.00 33.63
N THR A 134 -17.75 -2.44 32.45
CA THR A 134 -18.75 -2.16 31.41
C THR A 134 -18.51 -3.04 30.18
N PHE A 135 -19.55 -3.77 29.76
CA PHE A 135 -19.54 -4.59 28.54
C PHE A 135 -20.39 -3.88 27.48
N MET A 136 -19.74 -3.19 26.55
CA MET A 136 -20.40 -2.47 25.46
C MET A 136 -20.13 -3.17 24.13
N SER A 137 -21.18 -3.44 23.35
CA SER A 137 -21.02 -3.95 21.98
C SER A 137 -20.64 -2.80 21.04
N ALA A 138 -19.62 -2.99 20.20
CA ALA A 138 -19.20 -1.97 19.25
C ALA A 138 -20.31 -1.66 18.22
N PRO A 139 -20.75 -0.40 18.09
CA PRO A 139 -21.75 -0.04 17.10
C PRO A 139 -21.18 -0.13 15.68
N LEU A 140 -22.04 -0.40 14.70
CA LEU A 140 -21.64 -0.62 13.29
C LEU A 140 -20.82 0.54 12.72
N TRP A 141 -21.17 1.79 13.04
CA TRP A 141 -20.45 2.96 12.55
C TRP A 141 -18.98 2.97 13.03
N LEU A 142 -18.73 2.56 14.27
CA LEU A 142 -17.38 2.49 14.83
C LEU A 142 -16.55 1.47 14.07
N ILE A 143 -17.11 0.28 13.84
CA ILE A 143 -16.45 -0.80 13.09
C ILE A 143 -16.11 -0.37 11.66
N GLN A 144 -17.04 0.29 10.95
CA GLN A 144 -16.79 0.79 9.59
C GLN A 144 -15.69 1.86 9.56
N THR A 145 -15.69 2.79 10.52
CA THR A 145 -14.61 3.80 10.62
C THR A 145 -13.25 3.16 10.94
N THR A 146 -13.21 2.14 11.80
CA THR A 146 -11.99 1.39 12.09
C THR A 146 -11.51 0.62 10.88
N LEU A 147 -12.40 -0.02 10.12
CA LEU A 147 -12.05 -0.74 8.89
C LEU A 147 -11.38 0.19 7.88
N VAL A 148 -12.00 1.33 7.58
CA VAL A 148 -11.42 2.33 6.68
C VAL A 148 -10.13 2.90 7.26
N GLY A 149 -10.08 3.15 8.56
CA GLY A 149 -8.88 3.63 9.27
C GLY A 149 -7.70 2.67 9.16
N VAL A 150 -7.93 1.36 9.30
CA VAL A 150 -6.89 0.33 9.15
C VAL A 150 -6.37 0.26 7.72
N ILE A 151 -7.26 0.35 6.72
CA ILE A 151 -6.85 0.38 5.30
C ILE A 151 -6.02 1.64 4.99
N LEU A 152 -6.45 2.79 5.50
CA LEU A 152 -5.72 4.06 5.36
C LEU A 152 -4.35 3.99 6.05
N LEU A 153 -4.29 3.48 7.28
CA LEU A 153 -3.04 3.35 8.03
C LEU A 153 -2.07 2.42 7.29
N ASN A 154 -2.54 1.27 6.79
CA ASN A 154 -1.72 0.36 5.98
C ASN A 154 -1.19 1.07 4.72
N SER A 155 -2.06 1.78 4.00
CA SER A 155 -1.68 2.55 2.80
C SER A 155 -0.64 3.63 3.10
N LEU A 156 -0.77 4.30 4.25
CA LEU A 156 0.14 5.34 4.71
C LEU A 156 1.49 4.75 5.03
N VAL A 157 1.53 3.67 5.83
CA VAL A 157 2.76 2.96 6.18
C VAL A 157 3.46 2.49 4.91
N TYR A 158 2.74 1.87 3.97
CA TYR A 158 3.30 1.42 2.70
C TYR A 158 3.92 2.58 1.89
N THR A 159 3.17 3.66 1.67
CA THR A 159 3.63 4.82 0.90
C THR A 159 4.84 5.49 1.55
N PHE A 160 4.84 5.54 2.88
CA PHE A 160 5.96 6.05 3.68
C PHE A 160 7.20 5.17 3.53
N THR A 161 7.05 3.84 3.60
CA THR A 161 8.15 2.90 3.36
C THR A 161 8.71 3.01 1.94
N VAL A 162 7.86 3.16 0.92
CA VAL A 162 8.32 3.38 -0.46
C VAL A 162 9.17 4.65 -0.56
N HIS A 163 8.74 5.76 0.06
CA HIS A 163 9.52 7.00 0.07
C HIS A 163 10.85 6.85 0.82
N LEU A 164 10.88 6.12 1.94
CA LEU A 164 12.11 5.83 2.67
C LEU A 164 13.10 5.03 1.81
N VAL A 165 12.66 3.94 1.21
CA VAL A 165 13.52 3.11 0.35
C VAL A 165 13.98 3.88 -0.88
N ALA A 166 13.09 4.68 -1.49
CA ALA A 166 13.44 5.55 -2.59
C ALA A 166 14.53 6.57 -2.18
N SER A 167 14.43 7.18 -1.00
CA SER A 167 15.46 8.12 -0.51
C SER A 167 16.83 7.49 -0.34
N LEU A 168 16.89 6.23 0.10
CA LEU A 168 18.13 5.46 0.22
C LEU A 168 18.74 5.12 -1.15
N LEU A 169 17.90 4.68 -2.10
CA LEU A 169 18.34 4.27 -3.43
C LEU A 169 18.72 5.47 -4.30
N VAL A 170 17.91 6.52 -4.31
CA VAL A 170 18.10 7.68 -5.19
C VAL A 170 19.30 8.54 -4.78
N ASN A 171 19.64 8.60 -3.48
CA ASN A 171 20.91 9.18 -3.03
C ASN A 171 22.13 8.50 -3.69
N ARG A 172 22.00 7.23 -4.11
CA ARG A 172 23.04 6.51 -4.88
C ARG A 172 22.99 6.78 -6.39
N PHE A 173 21.85 7.22 -6.91
CA PHE A 173 21.62 7.45 -8.35
C PHE A 173 21.59 8.93 -8.77
N GLY A 174 21.75 9.87 -7.83
CA GLY A 174 21.94 11.30 -8.12
C GLY A 174 20.69 12.03 -8.64
N CYS A 175 19.48 11.51 -8.42
CA CYS A 175 18.26 12.20 -8.83
C CYS A 175 17.71 13.11 -7.71
N ALA A 176 17.07 14.22 -8.08
CA ALA A 176 16.42 15.11 -7.13
C ALA A 176 15.17 14.44 -6.54
N LEU A 177 15.17 14.20 -5.24
CA LEU A 177 13.99 13.83 -4.47
C LEU A 177 13.53 15.03 -3.64
N PRO A 178 12.22 15.13 -3.35
CA PRO A 178 11.74 16.03 -2.32
C PRO A 178 12.48 15.79 -1.01
N GLU A 179 12.97 16.86 -0.37
CA GLU A 179 13.73 16.73 0.86
C GLU A 179 12.90 16.02 1.94
N PRO A 180 13.41 14.93 2.55
CA PRO A 180 12.71 14.23 3.62
C PRO A 180 12.63 15.12 4.86
N PRO A 181 11.59 14.98 5.69
CA PRO A 181 11.47 15.77 6.91
C PRO A 181 12.64 15.50 7.87
N THR A 182 12.97 16.49 8.68
CA THR A 182 14.19 16.50 9.52
C THR A 182 14.33 15.31 10.46
N TRP A 183 13.22 14.72 10.92
CA TRP A 183 13.22 13.51 11.74
C TRP A 183 13.57 12.24 10.96
N VAL A 184 13.20 12.14 9.67
CA VAL A 184 13.60 11.03 8.78
C VAL A 184 15.07 11.14 8.42
N ARG A 185 15.58 12.37 8.20
CA ARG A 185 16.99 12.59 7.90
C ARG A 185 17.91 12.10 9.03
N LYS A 186 17.48 12.21 10.29
CA LYS A 186 18.21 11.69 11.45
C LYS A 186 18.24 10.16 11.55
N LEU A 187 17.31 9.45 10.89
CA LEU A 187 17.27 7.98 10.83
C LEU A 187 18.09 7.41 9.66
N LEU A 188 18.46 8.24 8.69
CA LEU A 188 19.18 7.85 7.46
C LEU A 188 20.69 8.17 7.52
N LEU A 189 21.17 8.85 8.56
CA LEU A 189 22.57 9.15 8.88
C LEU A 189 23.07 8.23 9.98
#